data_AF-A0A2R6D633-F1
#
_entry.id   AF-A0A2R6D633-F1
#
_cell.length_a   1.000
_cell.length_b   1.000
_cell.length_c   1.000
_cell.angle_alpha   90.00
_cell.angle_beta   90.00
_cell.angle_gamma   90.00
#
_symmetry.space_group_name_H-M   'P 1'
#
loop_
_entity.id
_entity.type
_entity.pdbx_description
1 polymer ?
#
loop_
_entity_poly.entity_id
_entity_poly.type
_entity_poly.pdbx_seq_one_letter_code
_entity_poly.pdbx_strand_id
1 'polypeptide(L)'
;MKLSRRDLAKALGAAGIGVGAGVGLRSVQDGEESSELDETDLATLVAVARVVYPSGVDGVESFVRQFTQTRAAARPDRASEVSSAIEYLNTYTETLEDRPFRELSRERQAATLERMGVDTADADPDGSDTERVRYYLVNDLLFALYSTPTGGELVGIENPMGHPGGTESYQRRPQPQP
;
A
#
# COMPACT_ATOMS: atom_id res chain seq x y z
N MET A 1 3.70 -3.28 17.08
CA MET A 1 4.59 -3.88 16.05
C MET A 1 5.13 -2.72 15.23
N LYS A 2 6.39 -2.75 14.78
CA LYS A 2 7.00 -1.57 14.16
C LYS A 2 7.59 -1.89 12.80
N LEU A 3 7.13 -1.17 11.77
CA LEU A 3 7.69 -1.24 10.42
C LEU A 3 9.14 -0.74 10.42
N SER A 4 10.03 -1.56 9.87
CA SER A 4 11.48 -1.33 9.83
C SER A 4 12.02 -1.23 8.41
N ARG A 5 13.32 -0.97 8.27
CA ARG A 5 14.01 -1.03 6.97
C ARG A 5 13.94 -2.41 6.31
N ARG A 6 13.90 -3.48 7.11
CA ARG A 6 13.74 -4.85 6.61
C ARG A 6 12.36 -5.05 5.99
N ASP A 7 11.32 -4.50 6.61
CA ASP A 7 9.95 -4.52 6.10
C ASP A 7 9.86 -3.78 4.77
N LEU A 8 10.45 -2.57 4.69
CA LEU A 8 10.52 -1.82 3.43
C LEU A 8 11.20 -2.62 2.31
N ALA A 9 12.36 -3.22 2.57
CA ALA A 9 13.06 -4.03 1.58
C ALA A 9 12.24 -5.25 1.11
N LYS A 10 11.47 -5.86 2.01
CA LYS A 10 10.59 -6.99 1.68
C LYS A 10 9.38 -6.57 0.86
N ALA A 11 8.72 -5.47 1.22
CA ALA A 11 7.62 -4.90 0.44
C ALA A 11 8.06 -4.52 -0.98
N LEU A 12 9.21 -3.84 -1.12
CA LEU A 12 9.76 -3.46 -2.43
C LEU A 12 10.13 -4.69 -3.26
N GLY A 13 10.75 -5.70 -2.63
CA GLY A 13 11.05 -6.97 -3.29
C GLY A 13 9.79 -7.69 -3.79
N ALA A 14 8.72 -7.71 -2.99
CA ALA A 14 7.43 -8.26 -3.39
C ALA A 14 6.78 -7.49 -4.54
N ALA A 15 6.98 -6.16 -4.59
CA ALA A 15 6.57 -5.31 -5.71
C ALA A 15 7.45 -5.48 -6.98
N GLY A 16 8.45 -6.37 -6.95
CA GLY A 16 9.38 -6.58 -8.07
C GLY A 16 10.43 -5.47 -8.23
N ILE A 17 10.60 -4.62 -7.22
CA ILE A 17 11.61 -3.55 -7.19
C ILE A 17 12.88 -4.11 -6.55
N GLY A 18 13.81 -4.58 -7.40
CA GLY A 18 15.07 -5.16 -6.95
C GLY A 18 16.07 -4.12 -6.45
N VAL A 19 16.83 -4.46 -5.40
CA VAL A 19 17.90 -3.63 -4.80
C VAL A 19 19.04 -3.30 -5.80
N GLY A 20 19.13 -4.01 -6.93
CA GLY A 20 20.11 -3.78 -7.99
C GLY A 20 19.63 -2.88 -9.14
N ALA A 21 18.38 -2.42 -9.13
CA ALA A 21 17.92 -1.42 -10.08
C ALA A 21 18.47 -0.06 -9.61
N GLY A 22 19.60 0.35 -10.17
CA GLY A 22 20.16 1.70 -10.04
C GLY A 22 19.26 2.75 -10.69
N VAL A 23 18.03 2.87 -10.20
CA VAL A 23 17.01 3.80 -10.68
C VAL A 23 16.97 4.95 -9.69
N GLY A 24 17.51 6.10 -10.10
CA GLY A 24 16.94 7.38 -9.68
C GLY A 24 17.86 8.46 -9.10
N LEU A 25 19.00 8.16 -8.47
CA LEU A 25 19.84 9.25 -7.92
C LEU A 25 20.55 10.10 -9.01
N ARG A 26 20.36 9.80 -10.31
CA ARG A 26 20.97 10.52 -11.43
C ARG A 26 19.99 11.36 -12.27
N SER A 27 18.69 11.35 -12.01
CA SER A 27 17.72 12.07 -12.86
C SER A 27 17.40 13.50 -12.39
N VAL A 28 18.06 14.00 -11.33
CA VAL A 28 17.87 15.37 -10.82
C VAL A 28 18.55 16.44 -11.72
N GLN A 29 19.08 16.07 -12.89
CA GLN A 29 19.96 16.96 -13.67
C GLN A 29 19.51 17.35 -15.08
N ASP A 30 18.42 16.80 -15.62
CA ASP A 30 17.83 17.32 -16.86
C ASP A 30 16.30 17.30 -16.73
N GLY A 31 15.69 18.49 -16.79
CA GLY A 31 14.29 18.69 -16.49
C GLY A 31 13.36 18.24 -17.61
N GLU A 32 12.32 17.51 -17.22
CA GLU A 32 10.97 17.43 -17.79
C GLU A 32 10.05 16.88 -16.67
N GLU A 33 8.96 17.58 -16.33
CA GLU A 33 8.03 17.29 -15.23
C GLU A 33 7.26 15.97 -15.43
N SER A 34 7.87 14.84 -15.07
CA SER A 34 7.27 13.51 -15.17
C SER A 34 7.00 12.91 -13.77
N SER A 35 5.80 13.22 -13.27
CA SER A 35 5.04 12.59 -12.16
C SER A 35 5.82 11.92 -11.01
N GLU A 36 6.56 12.70 -10.23
CA GLU A 36 6.90 12.29 -8.86
C GLU A 36 5.73 12.68 -7.94
N LEU A 37 5.22 11.75 -7.14
CA LEU A 37 4.20 12.06 -6.12
C LEU A 37 4.75 13.13 -5.18
N ASP A 38 4.02 14.23 -5.05
CA ASP A 38 4.46 15.35 -4.23
C ASP A 38 4.26 15.09 -2.73
N GLU A 39 4.65 16.05 -1.90
CA GLU A 39 4.50 15.92 -0.44
C GLU A 39 3.03 15.84 0.01
N THR A 40 2.12 16.45 -0.74
CA THR A 40 0.67 16.43 -0.46
C THR A 40 0.08 15.06 -0.75
N ASP A 41 0.48 14.45 -1.87
CA ASP A 41 0.12 13.09 -2.25
C ASP A 41 0.61 12.09 -1.21
N LEU A 42 1.87 12.20 -0.81
CA LEU A 42 2.46 11.34 0.22
C LEU A 42 1.76 11.50 1.57
N ALA A 43 1.44 12.73 1.98
CA ALA A 43 0.68 12.98 3.20
C ALA A 43 -0.73 12.36 3.15
N THR A 44 -1.37 12.38 1.97
CA THR A 44 -2.68 11.75 1.76
C THR A 44 -2.59 10.23 1.83
N LEU A 45 -1.59 9.62 1.21
CA LEU A 45 -1.35 8.17 1.32
C LEU A 45 -1.03 7.74 2.75
N VAL A 46 -0.29 8.55 3.52
CA VAL A 46 -0.05 8.29 4.94
C VAL A 46 -1.35 8.36 5.75
N ALA A 47 -2.26 9.30 5.43
CA ALA A 47 -3.57 9.37 6.05
C ALA A 47 -4.41 8.12 5.74
N VAL A 48 -4.47 7.68 4.48
CA VAL A 48 -5.14 6.44 4.09
C VAL A 48 -4.54 5.24 4.84
N ALA A 49 -3.21 5.13 4.87
CA ALA A 49 -2.52 4.05 5.58
C ALA A 49 -2.87 3.99 7.06
N ARG A 50 -2.97 5.14 7.74
CA ARG A 50 -3.36 5.20 9.16
C ARG A 50 -4.79 4.70 9.40
N VAL A 51 -5.67 4.81 8.41
CA VAL A 51 -7.02 4.23 8.48
C VAL A 51 -6.98 2.73 8.26
N VAL A 52 -6.35 2.27 7.17
CA VAL A 52 -6.46 0.87 6.71
C VAL A 52 -5.49 -0.08 7.42
N TYR A 53 -4.40 0.43 7.99
CA TYR A 53 -3.50 -0.39 8.81
C TYR A 53 -4.05 -0.57 10.22
N PRO A 54 -3.83 -1.75 10.84
CA PRO A 54 -4.18 -1.95 12.24
C PRO A 54 -3.49 -0.94 13.16
N SER A 55 -4.21 -0.46 14.18
CA SER A 55 -3.73 0.61 15.08
C SER A 55 -2.49 0.24 15.91
N GLY A 56 -2.14 -1.05 15.99
CA GLY A 56 -0.93 -1.53 16.67
C GLY A 56 0.34 -1.48 15.82
N VAL A 57 0.28 -0.94 14.59
CA VAL A 57 1.43 -0.81 13.69
C VAL A 57 2.04 0.59 13.79
N ASP A 58 3.30 0.64 14.22
CA ASP A 58 4.12 1.84 14.32
C ASP A 58 5.01 2.02 13.08
N GLY A 59 5.49 3.25 12.85
CA GLY A 59 6.41 3.56 11.74
C GLY A 59 5.74 3.73 10.37
N VAL A 60 4.40 3.73 10.32
CA VAL A 60 3.56 3.84 9.12
C VAL A 60 4.01 4.97 8.20
N GLU A 61 4.17 6.18 8.74
CA GLU A 61 4.51 7.35 7.93
C GLU A 61 5.83 7.17 7.17
N SER A 62 6.89 6.82 7.89
CA SER A 62 8.21 6.62 7.26
C SER A 62 8.22 5.48 6.24
N PHE A 63 7.44 4.42 6.50
CA PHE A 63 7.35 3.26 5.62
C PHE A 63 6.62 3.62 4.33
N VAL A 64 5.42 4.20 4.44
CA VAL A 64 4.57 4.56 3.29
C VAL A 64 5.29 5.55 2.39
N ARG A 65 5.89 6.61 2.97
CA ARG A 65 6.64 7.61 2.19
C ARG A 65 7.75 6.97 1.36
N GLN A 66 8.61 6.17 1.98
CA GLN A 66 9.74 5.54 1.29
C GLN A 66 9.29 4.48 0.27
N PHE A 67 8.30 3.67 0.62
CA PHE A 67 7.76 2.64 -0.29
C PHE A 67 7.18 3.28 -1.54
N THR A 68 6.29 4.26 -1.37
CA THR A 68 5.59 4.91 -2.47
C THR A 68 6.55 5.73 -3.34
N GLN A 69 7.46 6.51 -2.76
CA GLN A 69 8.46 7.26 -3.54
C GLN A 69 9.33 6.32 -4.39
N THR A 70 9.85 5.25 -3.78
CA THR A 70 10.70 4.28 -4.49
C THR A 70 9.92 3.60 -5.62
N ARG A 71 8.64 3.30 -5.37
CA ARG A 71 7.76 2.67 -6.36
C ARG A 71 7.37 3.61 -7.50
N ALA A 72 7.07 4.87 -7.18
CA ALA A 72 6.77 5.90 -8.17
C ALA A 72 7.98 6.12 -9.11
N ALA A 73 9.18 6.25 -8.55
CA ALA A 73 10.41 6.36 -9.34
C ALA A 73 10.67 5.14 -10.25
N ALA A 74 10.28 3.94 -9.82
CA ALA A 74 10.43 2.72 -10.62
C ALA A 74 9.31 2.52 -11.66
N ARG A 75 8.17 3.20 -11.52
CA ARG A 75 6.96 3.07 -12.33
C ARG A 75 6.22 4.43 -12.48
N PRO A 76 6.76 5.39 -13.26
CA PRO A 76 6.18 6.74 -13.38
C PRO A 76 4.73 6.74 -13.88
N ASP A 77 4.41 5.96 -14.92
CA ASP A 77 3.03 5.83 -15.43
C ASP A 77 2.04 5.36 -14.36
N ARG A 78 2.50 4.60 -13.37
CA ARG A 78 1.67 4.17 -12.24
C ARG A 78 1.55 5.25 -11.18
N ALA A 79 2.53 6.13 -11.06
CA ALA A 79 2.50 7.26 -10.14
C ALA A 79 1.43 8.30 -10.56
N SER A 80 1.27 8.56 -11.86
CA SER A 80 0.21 9.43 -12.36
C SER A 80 -1.19 8.90 -12.05
N GLU A 81 -1.39 7.58 -12.15
CA GLU A 81 -2.67 6.94 -11.78
C GLU A 81 -2.96 7.04 -10.27
N VAL A 82 -1.92 6.87 -9.43
CA VAL A 82 -2.04 7.07 -7.98
C VAL A 82 -2.40 8.52 -7.65
N SER A 83 -1.73 9.50 -8.27
CA SER A 83 -2.01 10.92 -8.07
C SER A 83 -3.44 11.26 -8.50
N SER A 84 -3.92 10.70 -9.61
CA SER A 84 -5.31 10.90 -10.09
C SER A 84 -6.34 10.33 -9.10
N ALA A 85 -6.07 9.16 -8.50
CA ALA A 85 -6.93 8.60 -7.46
C ALA A 85 -6.91 9.44 -6.16
N ILE A 86 -5.78 10.05 -5.82
CA ILE A 86 -5.65 10.99 -4.68
C ILE A 86 -6.45 12.26 -4.93
N GLU A 87 -6.37 12.83 -6.13
CA GLU A 87 -7.14 14.01 -6.54
C GLU A 87 -8.64 13.75 -6.41
N TYR A 88 -9.10 12.58 -6.88
CA TYR A 88 -10.50 12.19 -6.72
C TYR A 88 -10.91 12.06 -5.24
N LEU A 89 -10.10 11.39 -4.41
CA LEU A 89 -10.36 11.26 -2.98
C LEU A 89 -10.46 12.63 -2.30
N ASN A 90 -9.55 13.55 -2.61
CA ASN A 90 -9.58 14.90 -2.05
C ASN A 90 -10.80 15.67 -2.54
N THR A 91 -11.14 15.62 -3.82
CA THR A 91 -12.34 16.27 -4.38
C THR A 91 -13.62 15.77 -3.72
N TYR A 92 -13.76 14.45 -3.58
CA TYR A 92 -14.90 13.84 -2.89
C TYR A 92 -14.97 14.30 -1.42
N THR A 93 -13.82 14.36 -0.75
CA THR A 93 -13.75 14.75 0.66
C THR A 93 -14.05 16.23 0.86
N GLU A 94 -13.50 17.10 0.02
CA GLU A 94 -13.76 18.55 0.06
C GLU A 94 -15.23 18.87 -0.20
N THR A 95 -15.87 18.14 -1.12
CA THR A 95 -17.32 18.27 -1.37
C THR A 95 -18.17 17.96 -0.14
N LEU A 96 -17.64 17.14 0.78
CA LEU A 96 -18.38 16.63 1.93
C LEU A 96 -18.01 17.27 3.27
N GLU A 97 -16.75 17.67 3.42
CA GLU A 97 -16.16 18.10 4.69
C GLU A 97 -15.43 19.46 4.58
N ASP A 98 -15.49 20.12 3.41
CA ASP A 98 -14.85 21.41 3.10
C ASP A 98 -13.33 21.45 3.35
N ARG A 99 -12.69 20.27 3.39
CA ARG A 99 -11.27 20.10 3.70
C ARG A 99 -10.70 18.87 2.97
N PRO A 100 -9.40 18.84 2.66
CA PRO A 100 -8.78 17.67 2.03
C PRO A 100 -8.69 16.51 3.02
N PHE A 101 -8.65 15.28 2.48
CA PHE A 101 -8.73 14.04 3.26
C PHE A 101 -7.68 13.95 4.37
N ARG A 102 -6.44 14.34 4.06
CA ARG A 102 -5.30 14.32 5.00
C ARG A 102 -5.49 15.21 6.24
N GLU A 103 -6.40 16.18 6.20
CA GLU A 103 -6.66 17.11 7.32
C GLU A 103 -7.78 16.68 8.27
N LEU A 104 -8.52 15.65 7.88
CA LEU A 104 -9.57 15.07 8.71
C LEU A 104 -8.96 14.31 9.90
N SER A 105 -9.74 14.14 10.97
CA SER A 105 -9.39 13.19 12.03
C SER A 105 -9.45 11.76 11.49
N ARG A 106 -8.74 10.82 12.12
CA ARG A 106 -8.70 9.42 11.67
C ARG A 106 -10.09 8.78 11.56
N GLU A 107 -10.99 9.13 12.49
CA GLU A 107 -12.37 8.63 12.51
C GLU A 107 -13.17 9.16 11.32
N ARG A 108 -12.99 10.45 10.99
CA ARG A 108 -13.62 11.05 9.81
C ARG A 108 -13.03 10.50 8.51
N GLN A 109 -11.72 10.28 8.45
CA GLN A 109 -11.08 9.63 7.31
C GLN A 109 -11.67 8.24 7.05
N ALA A 110 -11.86 7.45 8.10
CA ALA A 110 -12.51 6.14 8.01
C ALA A 110 -13.95 6.25 7.51
N ALA A 111 -14.75 7.14 8.12
CA ALA A 111 -16.15 7.36 7.71
C ALA A 111 -16.28 7.87 6.26
N THR A 112 -15.34 8.70 5.79
CA THR A 112 -15.32 9.18 4.40
C THR A 112 -15.06 8.04 3.42
N LEU A 113 -14.10 7.15 3.70
CA LEU A 113 -13.82 5.98 2.85
C LEU A 113 -15.00 5.00 2.81
N GLU A 114 -15.64 4.78 3.96
CA GLU A 114 -16.85 3.96 4.07
C GLU A 114 -18.02 4.59 3.29
N ARG A 115 -18.25 5.89 3.43
CA ARG A 115 -19.33 6.60 2.71
C ARG A 115 -19.09 6.64 1.19
N MET A 116 -17.83 6.66 0.75
CA MET A 116 -17.45 6.52 -0.66
C MET A 116 -17.74 5.11 -1.20
N GLY A 117 -17.86 4.10 -0.32
CA GLY A 117 -18.08 2.71 -0.68
C GLY A 117 -16.80 1.95 -1.07
N VAL A 118 -15.63 2.49 -0.72
CA VAL A 118 -14.31 1.93 -1.11
C VAL A 118 -14.09 0.51 -0.60
N ASP A 119 -14.63 0.18 0.56
CA ASP A 119 -14.52 -1.14 1.18
C ASP A 119 -15.33 -2.23 0.46
N THR A 120 -16.42 -1.83 -0.22
CA THR A 120 -17.31 -2.73 -0.98
C THR A 120 -17.07 -2.72 -2.48
N ALA A 121 -16.34 -1.73 -3.00
CA ALA A 121 -16.03 -1.62 -4.42
C ALA A 121 -15.09 -2.73 -4.89
N ASP A 122 -15.26 -3.14 -6.16
CA ASP A 122 -14.29 -3.98 -6.84
C ASP A 122 -12.97 -3.21 -7.02
N ALA A 123 -11.85 -3.94 -6.98
CA ALA A 123 -10.54 -3.33 -7.16
C ALA A 123 -10.14 -3.40 -8.64
N ASP A 124 -10.49 -2.36 -9.40
CA ASP A 124 -10.26 -2.29 -10.83
C ASP A 124 -9.45 -1.02 -11.20
N PRO A 125 -8.24 -1.14 -11.77
CA PRO A 125 -7.46 0.01 -12.25
C PRO A 125 -8.13 0.79 -13.37
N ASP A 126 -8.96 0.13 -14.17
CA ASP A 126 -9.65 0.69 -15.34
C ASP A 126 -11.14 0.95 -15.06
N GLY A 127 -11.56 0.76 -13.81
CA GLY A 127 -12.92 0.96 -13.34
C GLY A 127 -13.27 2.41 -13.03
N SER A 128 -14.38 2.58 -12.32
CA SER A 128 -14.83 3.85 -11.76
C SER A 128 -13.82 4.44 -10.77
N ASP A 129 -13.97 5.72 -10.46
CA ASP A 129 -13.04 6.41 -9.55
C ASP A 129 -12.99 5.79 -8.15
N THR A 130 -14.12 5.29 -7.62
CA THR A 130 -14.14 4.55 -6.34
C THR A 130 -13.36 3.23 -6.43
N GLU A 131 -13.50 2.49 -7.53
CA GLU A 131 -12.76 1.23 -7.77
C GLU A 131 -11.26 1.51 -7.93
N ARG A 132 -10.90 2.62 -8.57
CA ARG A 132 -9.52 3.11 -8.66
C ARG A 132 -8.97 3.54 -7.31
N VAL A 133 -9.72 4.22 -6.46
CA VAL A 133 -9.31 4.53 -5.07
C VAL A 133 -9.07 3.23 -4.28
N ARG A 134 -9.97 2.26 -4.41
CA ARG A 134 -9.81 0.93 -3.79
C ARG A 134 -8.54 0.24 -4.28
N TYR A 135 -8.28 0.25 -5.59
CA TYR A 135 -7.14 -0.41 -6.19
C TYR A 135 -5.80 0.29 -5.89
N TYR A 136 -5.70 1.59 -6.16
CA TYR A 136 -4.45 2.35 -6.10
C TYR A 136 -4.08 2.82 -4.69
N LEU A 137 -5.05 3.18 -3.86
CA LEU A 137 -4.77 3.76 -2.54
C LEU A 137 -4.89 2.70 -1.45
N VAL A 138 -6.01 1.99 -1.38
CA VAL A 138 -6.23 1.03 -0.29
C VAL A 138 -5.46 -0.26 -0.50
N ASN A 139 -5.65 -0.93 -1.64
CA ASN A 139 -5.05 -2.23 -1.88
C ASN A 139 -3.54 -2.16 -2.06
N ASP A 140 -3.00 -1.11 -2.66
CA ASP A 140 -1.54 -0.98 -2.81
C ASP A 140 -0.84 -0.83 -1.44
N LEU A 141 -1.45 -0.08 -0.51
CA LEU A 141 -0.96 0.04 0.86
C LEU A 141 -1.11 -1.28 1.64
N LEU A 142 -2.27 -1.93 1.55
CA LEU A 142 -2.47 -3.24 2.21
C LEU A 142 -1.51 -4.30 1.66
N PHE A 143 -1.29 -4.31 0.34
CA PHE A 143 -0.28 -5.15 -0.31
C PHE A 143 1.11 -4.86 0.27
N ALA A 144 1.48 -3.58 0.39
CA ALA A 144 2.77 -3.20 0.95
C ALA A 144 2.94 -3.72 2.37
N LEU A 145 1.94 -3.53 3.25
CA LEU A 145 1.98 -4.03 4.63
C LEU A 145 2.09 -5.55 4.68
N TYR A 146 1.18 -6.29 4.03
CA TYR A 146 1.13 -7.75 4.10
C TYR A 146 2.30 -8.46 3.39
N SER A 147 3.04 -7.74 2.55
CA SER A 147 4.31 -8.21 1.99
C SER A 147 5.49 -8.12 2.96
N THR A 148 5.29 -7.55 4.15
CA THR A 148 6.34 -7.39 5.17
C THR A 148 6.28 -8.50 6.22
N PRO A 149 7.41 -8.80 6.90
CA PRO A 149 7.39 -9.62 8.12
C PRO A 149 6.36 -9.14 9.15
N THR A 150 6.34 -7.84 9.43
CA THR A 150 5.38 -7.24 10.37
C THR A 150 3.92 -7.50 9.96
N GLY A 151 3.61 -7.41 8.66
CA GLY A 151 2.28 -7.69 8.13
C GLY A 151 1.93 -9.17 8.10
N GLY A 152 2.90 -10.04 7.84
CA GLY A 152 2.71 -11.49 7.87
C GLY A 152 2.33 -12.02 9.25
N GLU A 153 2.90 -11.45 10.32
CA GLU A 153 2.54 -11.75 11.72
C GLU A 153 1.07 -11.44 12.02
N LEU A 154 0.51 -10.37 11.44
CA LEU A 154 -0.88 -9.96 11.67
C LEU A 154 -1.92 -10.97 11.19
N VAL A 155 -1.60 -11.75 10.15
CA VAL A 155 -2.53 -12.71 9.54
C VAL A 155 -2.12 -14.17 9.78
N GLY A 156 -1.13 -14.39 10.65
CA GLY A 156 -0.69 -15.74 11.04
C GLY A 156 -0.06 -16.56 9.90
N ILE A 157 0.40 -15.91 8.82
CA ILE A 157 1.06 -16.57 7.67
C ILE A 157 2.59 -16.55 7.82
N GLU A 158 3.10 -16.67 9.05
CA GLU A 158 4.53 -16.87 9.23
C GLU A 158 4.94 -18.15 8.50
N ASN A 159 5.87 -18.02 7.55
CA ASN A 159 6.70 -19.17 7.17
C ASN A 159 7.60 -19.45 8.38
N PRO A 160 7.41 -20.54 9.14
CA PRO A 160 8.23 -20.80 10.30
C PRO A 160 9.69 -20.91 9.86
N MET A 161 10.60 -20.23 10.57
CA MET A 161 12.03 -20.32 10.30
C MET A 161 12.50 -21.77 10.56
N GLY A 162 12.81 -22.50 9.50
CA GLY A 162 13.38 -23.85 9.56
C GLY A 162 12.65 -24.94 8.75
N HIS A 163 11.62 -24.64 7.96
CA HIS A 163 10.98 -25.61 7.06
C HIS A 163 11.08 -25.18 5.58
N PRO A 164 12.05 -25.68 4.82
CA PRO A 164 11.94 -25.73 3.37
C PRO A 164 10.97 -26.86 3.00
N GLY A 165 9.79 -26.54 2.46
CA GLY A 165 8.95 -27.51 1.76
C GLY A 165 7.58 -27.78 2.37
N GLY A 166 6.61 -26.95 2.01
CA GLY A 166 5.19 -27.31 2.12
C GLY A 166 4.79 -28.30 1.02
N THR A 167 5.20 -29.57 1.13
CA THR A 167 4.63 -30.68 0.33
C THR A 167 4.42 -31.99 1.10
N GLU A 168 4.96 -32.15 2.32
CA GLU A 168 4.76 -33.39 3.09
C GLU A 168 3.33 -33.57 3.62
N SER A 169 2.58 -32.49 3.83
CA SER A 169 1.19 -32.56 4.31
C SER A 169 0.26 -33.27 3.32
N TYR A 170 0.65 -33.39 2.04
CA TYR A 170 -0.12 -34.11 1.02
C TYR A 170 0.28 -35.59 0.87
N GLN A 171 1.31 -36.09 1.56
CA GLN A 171 1.78 -37.46 1.38
C GLN A 171 1.27 -38.47 2.42
N ARG A 172 0.54 -38.05 3.45
CA ARG A 172 -0.01 -39.01 4.41
C ARG A 172 -1.40 -39.47 3.96
N ARG A 173 -1.44 -40.54 3.15
CA ARG A 173 -2.70 -41.24 2.82
C ARG A 173 -3.43 -41.60 4.13
N PRO A 174 -4.77 -41.48 4.17
CA PRO A 174 -5.55 -41.98 5.29
C PRO A 174 -5.31 -43.49 5.45
N GLN A 175 -4.94 -43.92 6.65
CA GLN A 175 -4.93 -45.35 6.99
C GLN A 175 -6.37 -45.81 7.17
N PRO A 176 -6.78 -46.95 6.58
CA PRO A 176 -8.11 -47.49 6.80
C PRO A 176 -8.23 -47.97 8.26
N GLN A 177 -9.30 -47.56 8.93
CA GLN A 177 -9.61 -47.97 10.29
C GLN A 177 -10.19 -49.40 10.32
N PRO A 178 -9.93 -50.17 11.40
CA PRO A 178 -10.27 -51.59 11.52
C PRO A 178 -11.77 -51.87 11.66
#